data_AF-A0A1B6IFQ0-F1
#
_entry.id   AF-A0A1B6IFQ0-F1
#
_cell.length_a   1.000
_cell.length_b   1.000
_cell.length_c   1.000
_cell.angle_alpha   90.00
_cell.angle_beta   90.00
_cell.angle_gamma   90.00
#
_symmetry.space_group_name_H-M   'P 1'
#
loop_
_entity.id
_entity.type
_entity.pdbx_description
1 polymer ?
#
loop_
_entity_poly.entity_id
_entity_poly.type
_entity_poly.pdbx_seq_one_letter_code
_entity_poly.pdbx_strand_id
1 'polypeptide(L)'
;PNYTYEPVRVEINSKGKLRARKVNYIQTSQVVPVPYPLKLKPLGPTRYFYTREQWRATDFLFNPMVLMMVLPLLLIMVLPRMMNDPETRKEMEQLNNLTKYDMPEMSEVITSFFGGADKQKPKSIKSAKKSKQSSS
;
A
#
# COMPACT_ATOMS: atom_id res chain seq x y z
N PRO A 1 31.33 3.81 25.65
CA PRO A 1 29.90 3.69 25.98
C PRO A 1 29.01 3.73 24.72
N ASN A 2 29.26 2.86 23.74
CA ASN A 2 28.57 2.92 22.43
C ASN A 2 27.76 1.66 22.14
N TYR A 3 27.90 0.62 22.97
CA TYR A 3 27.29 -0.70 22.75
C TYR A 3 26.48 -1.11 23.97
N THR A 4 25.32 -1.70 23.72
CA THR A 4 24.46 -2.28 24.74
C THR A 4 24.76 -3.77 24.90
N TYR A 5 24.84 -4.26 26.13
CA TYR A 5 25.09 -5.66 26.48
C TYR A 5 23.88 -6.28 27.18
N GLU A 6 23.73 -7.60 27.06
CA GLU A 6 22.65 -8.31 27.73
C GLU A 6 22.96 -8.41 29.23
N PRO A 7 22.02 -8.04 30.12
CA PRO A 7 22.25 -8.17 31.54
C PRO A 7 22.20 -9.64 31.96
N VAL A 8 23.20 -10.08 32.72
CA VAL A 8 23.31 -11.44 33.27
C VAL A 8 23.40 -11.36 34.79
N ARG A 9 22.63 -12.20 35.50
CA ARG A 9 22.69 -12.32 36.95
C ARG A 9 23.73 -13.37 37.32
N VAL A 10 24.68 -12.98 38.16
CA VAL A 10 25.68 -13.89 38.74
C VAL A 10 25.36 -14.12 40.21
N GLU A 11 25.20 -15.38 40.60
CA GLU A 11 25.02 -15.80 41.98
C GLU A 11 26.30 -16.45 42.48
N ILE A 12 26.74 -16.02 43.66
CA ILE A 12 27.95 -16.51 44.32
C ILE A 12 27.52 -17.09 45.66
N ASN A 13 27.74 -18.39 45.85
CA ASN A 13 27.51 -19.02 47.15
C ASN A 13 28.65 -18.62 48.11
N SER A 14 28.42 -18.62 49.43
CA SER A 14 29.45 -18.43 50.46
C SER A 14 30.65 -19.38 50.30
N LYS A 15 30.47 -20.53 49.64
CA LYS A 15 31.53 -21.49 49.28
C LYS A 15 32.31 -21.13 47.99
N GLY A 16 32.03 -20.00 47.36
CA GLY A 16 32.67 -19.55 46.11
C GLY A 16 32.13 -20.21 44.83
N LYS A 17 31.08 -21.04 44.91
CA LYS A 17 30.45 -21.63 43.72
C LYS A 17 29.71 -20.55 42.92
N LEU A 18 30.12 -20.37 41.66
CA LEU A 18 29.57 -19.39 40.73
C LEU A 18 28.47 -20.00 39.87
N ARG A 19 27.38 -19.26 39.68
CA ARG A 19 26.30 -19.59 38.74
C ARG A 19 25.88 -18.33 37.99
N ALA A 20 25.86 -18.38 36.67
CA ALA A 20 25.34 -17.31 35.83
C ALA A 20 23.97 -17.70 35.26
N ARG A 21 23.03 -16.77 35.26
CA ARG A 21 21.70 -16.95 34.64
C ARG A 21 21.21 -15.68 33.98
N LYS A 22 20.32 -15.82 32.99
CA LYS A 22 19.68 -14.67 32.34
C LYS A 22 18.85 -13.88 33.36
N VAL A 23 18.87 -12.55 33.26
CA VAL A 23 18.08 -11.68 34.13
C VAL A 23 16.61 -11.73 33.70
N ASN A 24 15.74 -12.22 34.58
CA ASN A 24 14.29 -12.12 34.46
C ASN A 24 13.74 -11.45 35.73
N TYR A 25 13.07 -10.31 35.57
CA TYR A 25 12.45 -9.57 36.68
C TYR A 25 11.01 -10.00 36.97
N ILE A 26 10.34 -10.65 36.01
CA ILE A 26 8.93 -11.04 36.12
C ILE A 26 8.82 -12.41 36.79
N GLN A 27 9.60 -13.38 36.34
CA GLN A 27 9.60 -14.74 36.87
C GLN A 27 10.96 -15.05 37.51
N THR A 28 11.06 -14.83 38.81
CA THR A 28 12.31 -15.03 39.57
C THR A 28 12.66 -16.51 39.79
N SER A 29 11.66 -17.40 39.72
CA SER A 29 11.82 -18.86 39.82
C SER A 29 12.35 -19.48 38.53
N GLN A 30 12.19 -18.81 37.38
CA GLN A 30 12.68 -19.31 36.10
C GLN A 30 14.20 -19.15 36.03
N VAL A 31 14.92 -20.27 35.98
CA VAL A 31 16.39 -20.28 35.92
C VAL A 31 16.83 -20.74 34.54
N VAL A 32 17.32 -19.81 33.72
CA VAL A 32 17.97 -20.11 32.45
C VAL A 32 19.49 -20.01 32.66
N PRO A 33 20.23 -21.14 32.73
CA PRO A 33 21.66 -21.12 32.98
C PRO A 33 22.40 -20.51 31.79
N VAL A 34 23.40 -19.68 32.07
CA VAL A 34 24.29 -19.05 31.10
C VAL A 34 25.70 -19.61 31.35
N PRO A 35 26.49 -19.91 30.29
CA PRO A 35 27.85 -20.41 30.45
C PRO A 35 28.74 -19.41 31.20
N TYR A 36 29.64 -19.96 32.02
CA TYR A 36 30.67 -19.23 32.75
C TYR A 36 32.05 -19.76 32.32
N PRO A 37 33.08 -18.92 32.11
CA PRO A 37 33.13 -17.46 32.23
C PRO A 37 32.22 -16.71 31.25
N LEU A 38 31.76 -15.52 31.64
CA LEU A 38 30.81 -14.74 30.85
C LEU A 38 31.44 -14.27 29.53
N LYS A 39 30.83 -14.66 28.41
CA LYS A 39 31.14 -14.13 27.07
C LYS A 39 29.98 -13.26 26.60
N LEU A 40 29.99 -11.99 26.98
CA LEU A 40 28.94 -11.04 26.64
C LEU A 40 29.13 -10.58 25.19
N LYS A 41 28.17 -10.92 24.33
CA LYS A 41 28.10 -10.35 22.97
C LYS A 41 27.35 -9.02 23.02
N PRO A 42 27.81 -7.98 22.32
CA PRO A 42 27.05 -6.74 22.21
C PRO A 42 25.75 -7.00 21.44
N LEU A 43 24.62 -6.49 21.91
CA LEU A 43 23.36 -6.52 21.15
C LEU A 43 23.41 -5.60 19.94
N GLY A 44 24.13 -4.48 20.05
CA GLY A 44 24.24 -3.48 19.00
C GLY A 44 24.62 -2.10 19.54
N PRO A 45 24.75 -1.10 18.65
CA PRO A 45 25.03 0.27 19.07
C PRO A 45 23.85 0.85 19.85
N THR A 46 24.15 1.55 20.95
CA THR A 46 23.15 2.15 21.81
C THR A 46 22.52 3.37 21.12
N ARG A 47 21.21 3.32 20.87
CA ARG A 47 20.45 4.46 20.32
C ARG A 47 20.08 5.41 21.45
N TYR A 48 20.89 6.45 21.64
CA TYR A 48 20.63 7.48 22.66
C TYR A 48 19.55 8.48 22.25
N PHE A 49 19.40 8.71 20.94
CA PHE A 49 18.49 9.70 20.40
C PHE A 49 17.38 9.03 19.61
N TYR A 50 16.17 9.58 19.74
CA TYR A 50 15.04 9.22 18.91
C TYR A 50 15.08 10.02 17.60
N THR A 51 14.88 9.35 16.46
CA THR A 51 14.78 10.03 15.17
C THR A 51 13.48 10.81 15.09
N ARG A 52 13.55 12.12 14.83
CA ARG A 52 12.35 12.94 14.61
C ARG A 52 11.72 12.60 13.27
N GLU A 53 10.40 12.74 13.18
CA GLU A 53 9.69 12.71 11.90
C GLU A 53 10.24 13.83 11.02
N GLN A 54 10.78 13.44 9.87
CA GLN A 54 11.31 14.36 8.89
C GLN A 54 10.26 14.58 7.83
N TRP A 55 10.03 15.83 7.42
CA TRP A 55 9.24 16.13 6.23
C TRP A 55 10.06 15.74 5.00
N ARG A 56 10.01 14.46 4.65
CA ARG A 56 10.67 13.94 3.44
C ARG A 56 9.72 14.14 2.28
N ALA A 57 10.12 14.97 1.31
CA ALA A 57 9.34 15.18 0.09
C ALA A 57 9.10 13.87 -0.68
N THR A 58 10.03 12.91 -0.59
CA THR A 58 9.86 11.55 -1.14
C THR A 58 8.70 10.81 -0.48
N ASP A 59 8.51 10.97 0.83
CA ASP A 59 7.47 10.27 1.58
C ASP A 59 6.08 10.86 1.26
N PHE A 60 6.03 12.13 0.85
CA PHE A 60 4.83 12.74 0.28
C PHE A 60 4.54 12.26 -1.15
N LEU A 61 5.56 12.21 -2.02
CA LEU A 61 5.41 11.77 -3.41
C LEU A 61 4.98 10.29 -3.51
N PHE A 62 5.58 9.43 -2.69
CA PHE A 62 5.26 7.99 -2.65
C PHE A 62 4.07 7.67 -1.73
N ASN A 63 3.33 8.68 -1.28
CA ASN A 63 2.08 8.44 -0.58
C ASN A 63 1.04 7.89 -1.58
N PRO A 64 0.43 6.72 -1.31
CA PRO A 64 -0.51 6.09 -2.23
C PRO A 64 -1.67 7.01 -2.62
N MET A 65 -2.12 7.89 -1.73
CA MET A 65 -3.17 8.86 -2.06
C MET A 65 -2.70 9.93 -3.03
N VAL A 66 -1.52 10.51 -2.81
CA VAL A 66 -0.96 11.55 -3.69
C VAL A 66 -0.64 10.96 -5.06
N LEU A 67 -0.04 9.77 -5.11
CA LEU A 67 0.30 9.10 -6.35
C LEU A 67 -0.96 8.78 -7.18
N MET A 68 -2.01 8.25 -6.55
CA MET A 68 -3.26 7.93 -7.22
C MET A 68 -4.03 9.17 -7.69
N MET A 69 -3.76 10.36 -7.15
CA MET A 69 -4.36 11.61 -7.61
C MET A 69 -3.53 12.27 -8.71
N VAL A 70 -2.20 12.30 -8.58
CA VAL A 70 -1.30 12.97 -9.55
C VAL A 70 -1.16 12.15 -10.82
N LEU A 71 -1.04 10.82 -10.72
CA LEU A 71 -0.88 9.92 -11.87
C LEU A 71 -2.01 10.06 -12.92
N PRO A 72 -3.31 9.95 -12.56
CA PRO A 72 -4.38 10.09 -13.54
C PRO A 72 -4.45 11.50 -14.14
N LEU A 73 -4.15 12.55 -13.39
CA LEU A 73 -4.09 13.92 -13.92
C LEU A 73 -2.97 14.09 -14.94
N LEU A 74 -1.79 13.50 -14.68
CA LEU A 74 -0.66 13.51 -15.60
C LEU A 74 -1.02 12.78 -16.90
N LEU A 75 -1.68 11.62 -16.81
CA LEU A 75 -2.18 10.89 -17.98
C LEU A 75 -3.18 11.73 -18.78
N ILE A 76 -4.19 12.32 -18.15
CA ILE A 76 -5.19 13.17 -18.83
C ILE A 76 -4.53 14.39 -19.49
N MET A 77 -3.44 14.91 -18.95
CA MET A 77 -2.70 16.04 -19.52
C MET A 77 -1.81 15.64 -20.70
N VAL A 78 -1.14 14.48 -20.64
CA VAL A 78 -0.16 14.03 -21.65
C VAL A 78 -0.81 13.24 -22.79
N LEU A 79 -1.84 12.43 -22.52
CA LEU A 79 -2.58 11.67 -23.52
C LEU A 79 -3.07 12.54 -24.71
N PRO A 80 -3.75 13.69 -24.51
CA PRO A 80 -4.18 14.53 -25.63
C PRO A 80 -3.01 15.17 -26.38
N ARG A 81 -1.87 15.40 -25.71
CA ARG A 81 -0.67 15.93 -26.36
C ARG A 81 -0.04 14.88 -27.26
N MET A 82 0.16 13.66 -26.75
CA MET A 82 0.67 12.55 -27.56
C MET A 82 -0.28 12.21 -28.70
N MET A 83 -1.61 12.18 -28.47
CA MET A 83 -2.58 11.88 -29.54
C MET A 83 -2.72 12.99 -30.58
N ASN A 84 -2.21 14.20 -30.34
CA ASN A 84 -2.21 15.27 -31.33
C ASN A 84 -1.02 15.19 -32.29
N ASP A 85 -0.01 14.37 -31.99
CA ASP A 85 1.12 14.16 -32.87
C ASP A 85 0.73 13.24 -34.05
N PRO A 86 1.09 13.59 -35.29
CA PRO A 86 0.70 12.81 -36.47
C PRO A 86 1.41 11.44 -36.56
N GLU A 87 2.52 11.23 -35.87
CA GLU A 87 3.23 9.94 -35.84
C GLU A 87 2.54 8.94 -34.91
N THR A 88 2.17 9.35 -33.71
CA THR A 88 1.45 8.50 -32.75
C THR A 88 0.06 8.11 -33.24
N ARG A 89 -0.61 8.98 -34.03
CA ARG A 89 -1.88 8.64 -34.71
C ARG A 89 -1.71 7.54 -35.73
N LYS A 90 -0.64 7.57 -36.53
CA LYS A 90 -0.35 6.51 -37.51
C LYS A 90 -0.01 5.20 -36.81
N GLU A 91 0.75 5.25 -35.73
CA GLU A 91 1.04 4.07 -34.91
C GLU A 91 -0.23 3.52 -34.25
N MET A 92 -1.13 4.38 -33.75
CA MET A 92 -2.44 3.95 -33.24
C MET A 92 -3.33 3.37 -34.34
N GLU A 93 -3.37 3.94 -35.53
CA GLU A 93 -4.13 3.41 -36.67
C GLU A 93 -3.58 2.07 -37.16
N GLN A 94 -2.24 1.90 -37.17
CA GLN A 94 -1.59 0.64 -37.50
C GLN A 94 -1.84 -0.43 -36.44
N LEU A 95 -1.71 -0.08 -35.15
CA LEU A 95 -2.04 -0.97 -34.05
C LEU A 95 -3.51 -1.36 -34.08
N ASN A 96 -4.42 -0.40 -34.27
CA ASN A 96 -5.86 -0.66 -34.33
C ASN A 96 -6.25 -1.52 -35.54
N ASN A 97 -5.57 -1.36 -36.69
CA ASN A 97 -5.74 -2.26 -37.83
C ASN A 97 -5.21 -3.68 -37.58
N LEU A 98 -4.16 -3.84 -36.77
CA LEU A 98 -3.63 -5.14 -36.33
C LEU A 98 -4.47 -5.79 -35.21
N THR A 99 -5.06 -5.00 -34.32
CA THR A 99 -5.87 -5.44 -33.18
C THR A 99 -7.37 -5.43 -33.46
N LYS A 100 -7.79 -5.30 -34.72
CA LYS A 100 -9.19 -5.37 -35.20
C LYS A 100 -9.91 -6.72 -34.96
N TYR A 101 -9.37 -7.55 -34.07
CA TYR A 101 -9.93 -8.82 -33.65
C TYR A 101 -10.45 -8.68 -32.21
N ASP A 102 -11.78 -8.53 -32.06
CA ASP A 102 -12.53 -8.65 -30.79
C ASP A 102 -12.17 -7.71 -29.62
N MET A 103 -12.18 -6.39 -29.83
CA MET A 103 -12.35 -5.46 -28.70
C MET A 103 -13.81 -4.95 -28.61
N PRO A 104 -14.52 -5.20 -27.48
CA PRO A 104 -15.83 -4.60 -27.24
C PRO A 104 -15.73 -3.08 -27.10
N GLU A 105 -16.81 -2.39 -27.46
CA GLU A 105 -16.88 -0.93 -27.55
C GLU A 105 -16.49 -0.30 -26.18
N MET A 106 -15.48 0.56 -26.20
CA MET A 106 -14.80 1.06 -25.00
C MET A 106 -15.76 1.80 -24.03
N SER A 107 -16.91 2.28 -24.51
CA SER A 107 -17.91 2.92 -23.63
C SER A 107 -18.62 1.92 -22.73
N GLU A 108 -18.84 0.67 -23.15
CA GLU A 108 -19.51 -0.35 -22.34
C GLU A 108 -18.61 -0.87 -21.20
N VAL A 109 -17.31 -1.01 -21.45
CA VAL A 109 -16.33 -1.42 -20.43
C VAL A 109 -16.03 -0.30 -19.43
N ILE A 110 -15.98 0.96 -19.88
CA ILE A 110 -15.81 2.11 -18.97
C ILE A 110 -17.09 2.31 -18.15
N THR A 111 -18.27 2.20 -18.76
CA THR A 111 -19.55 2.33 -18.04
C THR A 111 -19.76 1.19 -17.03
N SER A 112 -19.33 -0.03 -17.34
CA SER A 112 -19.41 -1.15 -16.38
C SER A 112 -18.38 -1.07 -15.25
N PHE A 113 -17.18 -0.51 -15.51
CA PHE A 113 -16.15 -0.33 -14.48
C PHE A 113 -16.40 0.91 -13.59
N PHE A 114 -16.98 1.97 -14.16
CA PHE A 114 -17.24 3.24 -13.45
C PHE A 114 -18.69 3.34 -12.91
N GLY A 115 -19.64 2.63 -13.51
CA GLY A 115 -21.07 2.61 -13.16
C GLY A 115 -21.50 1.41 -12.31
N GLY A 116 -20.58 0.82 -11.54
CA GLY A 116 -20.86 -0.31 -10.66
C GLY A 116 -21.79 0.03 -9.49
N ALA A 117 -23.10 0.14 -9.74
CA ALA A 117 -24.23 -0.25 -8.87
C ALA A 117 -25.55 0.35 -9.40
N ASP A 118 -26.30 -0.39 -10.22
CA ASP A 118 -27.71 -0.70 -9.92
C ASP A 118 -28.32 -1.61 -11.00
N LYS A 119 -28.73 -2.81 -10.59
CA LYS A 119 -29.66 -3.64 -11.38
C LYS A 119 -31.07 -3.05 -11.21
N GLN A 120 -31.44 -2.08 -12.02
CA GLN A 120 -32.86 -1.75 -12.19
C GLN A 120 -33.45 -2.53 -13.37
N LYS A 121 -34.20 -3.58 -13.02
CA LYS A 121 -35.12 -4.29 -13.92
C LYS A 121 -36.04 -3.26 -14.60
N PRO A 122 -36.23 -3.28 -15.93
CA PRO A 122 -37.25 -2.45 -16.55
C PRO A 122 -38.63 -2.95 -16.14
N LYS A 123 -39.34 -2.16 -15.32
CA LYS A 123 -40.79 -2.29 -15.11
C LYS A 123 -41.47 -1.99 -16.42
N SER A 124 -42.23 -2.95 -16.93
CA SER A 124 -43.20 -2.74 -18.00
C SER A 124 -44.25 -1.72 -17.54
N ILE A 125 -44.29 -0.54 -18.15
CA ILE A 125 -45.47 0.33 -18.12
C ILE A 125 -45.73 0.79 -19.55
N LYS A 126 -46.63 0.08 -20.23
CA LYS A 126 -47.40 0.62 -21.35
C LYS A 126 -48.27 1.75 -20.78
N SER A 127 -48.03 2.99 -21.22
CA SER A 127 -49.02 4.06 -21.11
C SER A 127 -49.03 4.84 -22.41
N ALA A 128 -49.80 4.33 -23.38
CA ALA A 128 -50.12 5.03 -24.60
C ALA A 128 -51.19 6.11 -24.33
N LYS A 129 -50.74 7.36 -24.41
CA LYS A 129 -51.37 8.50 -25.11
C LYS A 129 -52.84 8.84 -24.82
N LYS A 130 -52.95 9.81 -23.90
CA LYS A 130 -53.91 10.93 -23.79
C LYS A 130 -54.70 11.25 -25.08
N SER A 131 -56.03 11.15 -25.02
CA SER A 131 -56.99 11.75 -25.97
C SER A 131 -57.65 12.98 -25.33
N LYS A 132 -57.56 14.15 -26.00
CA LYS A 132 -58.62 15.17 -26.09
C LYS A 132 -58.15 16.41 -26.86
N GLN A 133 -58.93 16.75 -27.90
CA GLN A 133 -59.15 18.02 -28.62
C GLN A 133 -59.17 17.71 -30.13
N SER A 134 -60.07 18.20 -30.98
CA SER A 134 -61.27 19.04 -30.88
C SER A 134 -61.86 19.12 -32.31
N SER A 135 -63.12 19.59 -32.42
CA SER A 135 -63.69 20.33 -33.56
C SER A 135 -63.69 19.70 -34.97
N SER A 136 -64.86 19.25 -35.43
CA SER A 136 -65.70 19.89 -36.47
C SER A 136 -66.77 18.93 -36.97
#